data_AF-A0A8J3FWS6-F1
#
_entry.id   AF-A0A8J3FWS6-F1
#
_cell.length_a   1.000
_cell.length_b   1.000
_cell.length_c   1.000
_cell.angle_alpha   90.00
_cell.angle_beta   90.00
_cell.angle_gamma   90.00
#
_symmetry.space_group_name_H-M   'P 1'
#
loop_
_entity.id
_entity.type
_entity.pdbx_description
1 polymer ?
#
loop_
_entity_poly.entity_id
_entity_poly.type
_entity_poly.pdbx_seq_one_letter_code
_entity_poly.pdbx_strand_id
1 'polypeptide(L)'
;MQMSCDLFANPPRMDGTVLIGEGGRVCEGPVPTSARITVRIRHHRRWWFDRTLAAEEVVSSGFITTLTPSYECRGISGKEVFTETRINTQGKKQKGRSRRVGVSCG
;
A
#
# COMPACT_ATOMS: atom_id res chain seq x y z
N MET A 1 -27.70 -7.71 -4.56
CA MET A 1 -26.42 -7.16 -5.06
C MET A 1 -25.31 -7.66 -4.15
N GLN A 2 -24.27 -8.27 -4.71
CA GLN A 2 -23.12 -8.75 -3.94
C GLN A 2 -22.10 -7.60 -3.81
N MET A 3 -21.63 -7.33 -2.59
CA MET A 3 -20.59 -6.32 -2.35
C MET A 3 -19.26 -6.84 -2.92
N SER A 4 -18.61 -6.05 -3.76
CA SER A 4 -17.25 -6.31 -4.25
C SER A 4 -16.33 -5.21 -3.75
N CYS A 5 -15.11 -5.55 -3.33
CA CYS A 5 -14.07 -4.57 -3.07
C CYS A 5 -12.82 -4.95 -3.82
N ASP A 6 -12.37 -4.04 -4.68
CA ASP A 6 -11.11 -4.14 -5.37
C ASP A 6 -10.01 -3.45 -4.57
N LEU A 7 -8.84 -4.07 -4.61
CA LEU A 7 -7.62 -3.54 -4.03
C LEU A 7 -6.81 -2.87 -5.11
N PHE A 8 -6.25 -1.71 -4.79
CA PHE A 8 -5.21 -1.10 -5.61
C PHE A 8 -3.98 -0.79 -4.79
N ALA A 9 -2.85 -0.80 -5.47
CA ALA A 9 -1.57 -0.35 -4.98
C ALA A 9 -0.84 0.27 -6.17
N ASN A 10 -0.52 1.55 -6.06
CA ASN A 10 0.22 2.27 -7.07
C ASN A 10 1.73 2.08 -6.83
N PRO A 11 2.55 2.07 -7.89
CA PRO A 11 4.01 2.06 -7.73
C PRO A 11 4.45 3.27 -6.89
N PRO A 12 5.36 3.10 -5.92
CA PRO A 12 5.89 4.24 -5.17
C PRO A 12 6.46 5.31 -6.10
N ARG A 13 6.26 6.58 -5.77
CA ARG A 13 6.81 7.73 -6.50
C ARG A 13 7.71 8.56 -5.59
N MET A 14 8.69 9.21 -6.20
CA MET A 14 9.56 10.17 -5.52
C MET A 14 8.94 11.56 -5.57
N ASP A 15 9.01 12.27 -4.45
CA ASP A 15 8.71 13.69 -4.32
C ASP A 15 9.85 14.35 -3.53
N GLY A 16 10.78 14.97 -4.25
CA GLY A 16 12.06 15.41 -3.69
C GLY A 16 12.83 14.24 -3.04
N THR A 17 13.05 14.33 -1.72
CA THR A 17 13.72 13.31 -0.92
C THR A 17 12.75 12.36 -0.21
N VAL A 18 11.46 12.39 -0.56
CA VAL A 18 10.42 11.56 0.07
C VAL A 18 9.89 10.55 -0.93
N LEU A 19 9.88 9.29 -0.53
CA LEU A 19 9.23 8.21 -1.25
C LEU A 19 7.78 8.11 -0.76
N ILE A 20 6.83 8.23 -1.68
CA ILE A 20 5.39 8.18 -1.40
C ILE A 20 4.83 6.91 -2.01
N GLY A 21 4.22 6.06 -1.19
CA GLY A 21 3.39 4.95 -1.63
C GLY A 21 1.93 5.37 -1.62
N GLU A 22 1.14 4.82 -2.52
CA GLU A 22 -0.30 5.02 -2.52
C GLU A 22 -0.99 3.68 -2.76
N GLY A 23 -2.03 3.41 -1.99
CA GLY A 23 -2.83 2.22 -2.15
C GLY A 23 -4.14 2.36 -1.40
N GLY A 24 -4.99 1.37 -1.55
CA GLY A 24 -6.29 1.45 -0.95
C GLY A 24 -7.26 0.43 -1.48
N ARG A 25 -8.53 0.76 -1.31
CA ARG A 25 -9.65 -0.06 -1.73
C ARG A 25 -10.72 0.79 -2.38
N VAL A 26 -11.40 0.19 -3.33
CA VAL A 26 -12.64 0.70 -3.91
C VAL A 26 -13.67 -0.40 -3.78
N CYS A 27 -14.80 -0.09 -3.14
CA CYS A 27 -15.90 -1.01 -2.97
C CYS A 27 -17.10 -0.56 -3.78
N GLU A 28 -17.80 -1.52 -4.37
CA GLU A 28 -19.05 -1.34 -5.12
C GLU A 28 -20.17 -2.16 -4.46
N GLY A 29 -21.40 -1.63 -4.50
CA GLY A 29 -22.59 -2.29 -3.95
C GLY A 29 -23.18 -1.57 -2.73
N PRO A 30 -23.96 -2.27 -1.88
CA PRO A 30 -24.56 -1.68 -0.67
C PRO A 30 -23.51 -1.34 0.40
N VAL A 31 -23.93 -0.66 1.47
CA VAL A 31 -23.09 -0.09 2.55
C VAL A 31 -21.84 -0.95 2.85
N PRO A 32 -20.62 -0.39 2.73
CA PRO A 32 -19.41 -1.17 2.85
C PRO A 32 -19.25 -1.73 4.27
N THR A 33 -18.94 -3.02 4.36
CA THR A 33 -18.49 -3.60 5.63
C THR A 33 -17.18 -2.93 6.06
N SER A 34 -17.11 -2.57 7.34
CA SER A 34 -15.90 -2.04 7.97
C SER A 34 -14.73 -3.00 7.77
N ALA A 35 -13.63 -2.48 7.26
CA ALA A 35 -12.42 -3.26 7.02
C ALA A 35 -11.20 -2.50 7.55
N ARG A 36 -10.23 -3.26 8.07
CA ARG A 36 -8.91 -2.73 8.41
C ARG A 36 -8.04 -2.76 7.18
N ILE A 37 -7.61 -1.59 6.74
CA ILE A 37 -6.83 -1.38 5.51
C ILE A 37 -5.44 -0.93 5.95
N THR A 38 -4.41 -1.63 5.51
CA THR A 38 -3.02 -1.25 5.73
C THR A 38 -2.32 -1.06 4.39
N VAL A 39 -1.70 0.09 4.17
CA VAL A 39 -0.84 0.33 3.00
C VAL A 39 0.60 0.46 3.48
N ARG A 40 1.53 -0.20 2.81
CA ARG A 40 2.95 -0.24 3.18
C ARG A 40 3.84 0.07 1.99
N ILE A 41 4.88 0.87 2.21
CA ILE A 41 6.04 0.91 1.31
C ILE A 41 7.01 -0.19 1.77
N ARG A 42 7.43 -1.05 0.85
CA ARG A 42 8.36 -2.14 1.13
C ARG A 42 9.57 -2.09 0.21
N HIS A 43 10.74 -2.29 0.79
CA HIS A 43 11.99 -2.53 0.06
C HIS A 43 12.14 -4.04 -0.18
N HIS A 44 12.20 -4.42 -1.45
CA HIS A 44 12.40 -5.80 -1.85
C HIS A 44 13.83 -6.27 -1.55
N ARG A 45 13.96 -7.41 -0.86
CA ARG A 45 15.25 -8.04 -0.61
C ARG A 45 15.25 -9.41 -1.27
N ARG A 46 16.21 -9.65 -2.17
CA ARG A 46 16.26 -10.90 -2.95
C ARG A 46 16.41 -12.16 -2.08
N TRP A 47 17.22 -12.08 -1.03
CA TRP A 47 17.61 -13.23 -0.19
C TRP A 47 17.08 -13.12 1.26
N TRP A 48 16.26 -12.12 1.57
CA TRP A 48 15.70 -11.88 2.90
C TRP A 48 14.25 -11.42 2.80
N PHE A 49 13.54 -11.42 3.93
CA PHE A 49 12.21 -10.84 3.98
C PHE A 49 12.22 -9.36 3.59
N ASP A 50 11.27 -8.95 2.76
CA ASP A 50 11.12 -7.55 2.35
C ASP A 50 10.96 -6.66 3.59
N ARG A 51 11.70 -5.55 3.63
CA ARG A 51 11.67 -4.62 4.76
C ARG A 51 10.54 -3.61 4.56
N THR A 52 9.68 -3.46 5.55
CA THR A 52 8.73 -2.34 5.59
C THR A 52 9.50 -1.04 5.88
N LEU A 53 9.33 -0.05 5.01
CA LEU A 53 9.93 1.28 5.16
C LEU A 53 8.96 2.23 5.88
N ALA A 54 7.71 2.25 5.42
CA ALA A 54 6.62 3.02 6.00
C ALA A 54 5.31 2.23 5.90
N ALA A 55 4.38 2.52 6.80
CA ALA A 55 3.07 1.89 6.83
C ALA A 55 2.03 2.87 7.39
N GLU A 56 0.84 2.86 6.80
CA GLU A 56 -0.35 3.52 7.31
C GLU A 56 -1.47 2.51 7.44
N GLU A 57 -2.31 2.67 8.46
CA GLU A 57 -3.44 1.80 8.73
C GLU A 57 -4.68 2.60 9.13
N VAL A 58 -5.85 2.20 8.62
CA VAL A 58 -7.14 2.76 9.00
C VAL A 58 -8.20 1.67 9.08
N VAL A 59 -9.19 1.85 9.95
CA VAL A 59 -10.44 1.09 9.90
C VAL A 59 -11.47 1.97 9.20
N SER A 60 -11.96 1.52 8.04
CA SER A 60 -12.87 2.31 7.22
C SER A 60 -14.09 1.48 6.81
N SER A 61 -15.27 2.10 6.90
CA SER A 61 -16.52 1.66 6.28
C SER A 61 -16.84 2.47 5.02
N GLY A 62 -15.90 3.28 4.53
CA GLY A 62 -16.05 4.07 3.31
C GLY A 62 -15.96 3.21 2.05
N PHE A 63 -16.61 3.68 0.98
CA PHE A 63 -16.59 3.07 -0.35
C PHE A 63 -15.20 3.15 -0.99
N ILE A 64 -14.56 4.31 -0.86
CA ILE A 64 -13.19 4.54 -1.30
C ILE A 64 -12.37 4.82 -0.05
N THR A 65 -11.20 4.21 0.04
CA THR A 65 -10.23 4.55 1.08
C THR A 65 -8.84 4.47 0.49
N THR A 66 -8.13 5.59 0.55
CA THR A 66 -6.77 5.74 0.03
C THR A 66 -5.87 6.10 1.20
N LEU A 67 -4.71 5.44 1.29
CA LEU A 67 -3.67 5.75 2.26
C LEU A 67 -2.38 6.06 1.50
N THR A 68 -1.59 6.99 2.04
CA THR A 68 -0.42 7.55 1.38
C THR A 68 0.78 7.55 2.31
N PRO A 69 1.27 6.36 2.74
CA PRO A 69 2.45 6.30 3.57
C PRO A 69 3.62 6.97 2.87
N SER A 70 4.42 7.71 3.63
CA SER A 70 5.62 8.38 3.15
C SER A 70 6.86 7.90 3.89
N TYR A 71 8.00 7.92 3.22
CA TYR A 71 9.28 7.53 3.79
C TYR A 71 10.39 8.43 3.25
N GLU A 72 11.14 9.08 4.14
CA GLU A 72 12.33 9.83 3.72
C GLU A 72 13.35 8.89 3.09
N CYS A 73 13.95 9.28 1.96
CA CYS A 73 14.85 8.50 1.12
C CYS A 73 16.23 8.27 1.76
N ARG A 74 16.25 7.78 3.01
CA ARG A 74 17.46 7.54 3.80
C ARG A 74 18.02 6.15 3.51
N GLY A 75 19.10 6.09 2.74
CA GLY A 75 19.84 4.85 2.49
C GLY A 75 19.04 3.81 1.69
N ILE A 76 18.10 4.27 0.86
CA ILE A 76 17.31 3.42 -0.04
C ILE A 76 17.54 3.70 -1.53
N SER A 77 18.43 4.64 -1.87
CA SER A 77 18.83 4.88 -3.26
C SER A 77 19.41 3.61 -3.90
N GLY A 78 19.06 3.34 -5.16
CA GLY A 78 19.44 2.15 -5.91
C GLY A 78 18.70 0.87 -5.52
N LYS A 79 17.70 0.94 -4.64
CA LYS A 79 16.95 -0.24 -4.16
C LYS A 79 15.61 -0.38 -4.85
N GLU A 80 15.14 -1.62 -4.99
CA GLU A 80 13.80 -1.90 -5.50
C GLU A 80 12.76 -1.76 -4.39
N VAL A 81 11.75 -0.93 -4.62
CA VAL A 81 10.63 -0.72 -3.70
C VAL A 81 9.29 -1.00 -4.37
N PHE A 82 8.28 -1.31 -3.57
CA PHE A 82 6.90 -1.49 -4.02
C PHE A 82 5.91 -1.09 -2.92
N THR A 83 4.68 -0.80 -3.31
CA THR A 83 3.56 -0.57 -2.40
C THR A 83 2.78 -1.86 -2.23
N GLU A 84 2.39 -2.16 -1.00
CA GLU A 84 1.56 -3.31 -0.67
C GLU A 84 0.33 -2.84 0.10
N THR A 85 -0.85 -3.18 -0.40
CA THR A 85 -2.13 -2.96 0.28
C THR A 85 -2.60 -4.28 0.87
N ARG A 86 -2.97 -4.28 2.15
CA ARG A 86 -3.62 -5.41 2.81
C ARG A 86 -4.96 -4.98 3.37
N ILE A 87 -5.94 -5.86 3.25
CA ILE A 87 -7.24 -5.69 3.90
C ILE A 87 -7.54 -6.88 4.78
N ASN A 88 -8.16 -6.59 5.92
CA ASN A 88 -8.82 -7.56 6.77
C ASN A 88 -10.28 -7.16 6.99
N THR A 89 -11.20 -7.94 6.42
CA THR A 89 -12.66 -7.77 6.57
C THR A 89 -13.20 -9.00 7.27
N GLN A 90 -13.62 -8.87 8.53
CA GLN A 90 -14.24 -9.97 9.30
C GLN A 90 -13.48 -11.31 9.17
N GLY A 91 -12.15 -11.28 9.26
CA GLY A 91 -11.30 -12.48 9.16
C GLY A 91 -10.87 -12.86 7.74
N LYS A 92 -11.48 -12.30 6.68
CA LYS A 92 -11.02 -12.46 5.30
C LYS A 92 -9.87 -11.50 5.02
N LYS A 93 -8.72 -12.06 4.63
CA LYS A 93 -7.51 -11.28 4.31
C LYS A 93 -7.32 -11.23 2.80
N GLN A 94 -7.15 -10.03 2.25
CA GLN A 94 -6.77 -9.81 0.86
C GLN A 94 -5.49 -8.98 0.80
N LYS A 95 -4.71 -9.15 -0.27
CA LYS A 95 -3.49 -8.38 -0.51
C LYS A 95 -3.35 -8.03 -1.98
N GLY A 96 -2.92 -6.81 -2.25
CA GLY A 96 -2.52 -6.32 -3.57
C GLY A 96 -1.12 -5.71 -3.47
N ARG A 97 -0.33 -5.80 -4.54
CA ARG A 97 0.99 -5.17 -4.61
C ARG A 97 1.18 -4.49 -5.95
N SER A 98 1.87 -3.36 -5.94
CA SER A 98 2.30 -2.71 -7.17
C SER A 98 3.53 -3.39 -7.78
N ARG A 99 3.89 -3.01 -9.00
CA ARG A 99 5.18 -3.37 -9.59
C ARG A 99 6.33 -2.78 -8.77
N ARG A 100 7.48 -3.45 -8.81
CA ARG A 100 8.71 -2.93 -8.22
C ARG A 100 9.24 -1.78 -9.06
N VAL A 101 9.81 -0.79 -8.39
CA VAL A 101 10.48 0.36 -9.03
C VAL A 101 11.82 0.59 -8.34
N GLY A 102 12.83 0.98 -9.12
CA GLY A 102 14.10 1.44 -8.58
C GLY A 102 13.95 2.84 -7.98
N VAL A 103 14.50 3.05 -6.79
CA VAL A 103 14.54 4.37 -6.15
C VAL A 103 15.79 5.12 -6.56
N SER A 104 15.62 6.37 -6.97
CA SER A 104 16.70 7.34 -7.13
C SER A 104 16.46 8.50 -6.18
N CYS A 105 17.23 8.58 -5.09
CA CYS A 105 17.24 9.76 -4.23
C CYS A 105 18.14 10.81 -4.90
N GLY A 106 17.56 11.94 -5.32
CA GLY A 106 18.29 13.09 -5.87
C GLY A 106 18.78 14.02 -4.76
#